data_AF-A0A2N3E9J8-F1
#
_entry.id   AF-A0A2N3E9J8-F1
#
_cell.length_a   1.000
_cell.length_b   1.000
_cell.length_c   1.000
_cell.angle_alpha   90.00
_cell.angle_beta   90.00
_cell.angle_gamma   90.00
#
_symmetry.space_group_name_H-M   'P 1'
#
loop_
_entity.id
_entity.type
_entity.pdbx_description
1 polymer ?
#
loop_
_entity_poly.entity_id
_entity_poly.type
_entity_poly.pdbx_seq_one_letter_code
_entity_poly.pdbx_strand_id
1 'polypeptide(L)'
;MSASLLLTIVLALSLVGYFMGRANAGALKKAGMGMHSIPAYHGYFVALSCGIPAFLLVLIWIATEGAVVDRLVLASLPSYITDGIEGSRMSLILSEIKSIAGGRIFGTPDPAILEAADRYNALRGTASLAIVVCALAAAIGGMAFARARLTPDFRARNSVDGILRWALIVCSVLAILTTLGIILSLVIESLAFFNRVPVLSFLFGMEWSPQTAMRADQVAAEGAFGAVPVFWGTIFISAIAMFVALPVGLFSAIYLV
;
A
#
# COMPACT_ATOMS: atom_id res chain seq x y z
N MET A 1 5.12 -17.26 0.12
CA MET A 1 3.64 -17.20 -0.08
C MET A 1 3.25 -15.86 -0.68
N SER A 2 2.21 -15.78 -1.49
CA SER A 2 1.73 -14.50 -2.01
C SER A 2 0.96 -13.73 -0.95
N ALA A 3 1.13 -12.41 -0.89
CA ALA A 3 0.35 -11.53 0.00
C ALA A 3 -1.16 -11.69 -0.23
N SER A 4 -1.57 -11.97 -1.47
CA SER A 4 -2.96 -12.27 -1.82
C SER A 4 -3.53 -13.47 -1.07
N LEU A 5 -2.74 -14.52 -0.83
CA LEU A 5 -3.19 -15.72 -0.12
C LEU A 5 -3.41 -15.43 1.37
N LEU A 6 -2.51 -14.67 2.01
CA LEU A 6 -2.67 -14.24 3.40
C LEU A 6 -3.95 -13.41 3.59
N LEU A 7 -4.18 -12.45 2.70
CA LEU A 7 -5.40 -11.62 2.74
C LEU A 7 -6.66 -12.45 2.50
N THR A 8 -6.60 -13.43 1.59
CA THR A 8 -7.73 -14.35 1.34
C THR A 8 -8.06 -15.19 2.57
N ILE A 9 -7.04 -15.68 3.30
CA ILE A 9 -7.24 -16.42 4.56
C ILE A 9 -7.93 -15.54 5.61
N VAL A 10 -7.45 -14.30 5.79
CA VAL A 10 -8.06 -13.37 6.76
C VAL A 10 -9.51 -13.06 6.41
N LEU A 11 -9.83 -12.85 5.12
CA LEU A 11 -11.19 -12.66 4.65
C LEU A 11 -12.07 -13.89 4.89
N ALA A 12 -11.55 -15.10 4.61
CA ALA A 12 -12.27 -16.35 4.85
C ALA A 12 -12.57 -16.54 6.35
N LEU A 13 -11.61 -16.31 7.24
CA LEU A 13 -11.79 -16.39 8.70
C LEU A 13 -12.80 -15.37 9.22
N SER A 14 -12.78 -14.15 8.66
CA SER A 14 -13.75 -13.10 8.99
C SER A 14 -15.16 -13.49 8.57
N LEU A 15 -15.30 -14.11 7.39
CA LEU A 15 -16.58 -14.60 6.87
C LEU A 15 -17.13 -15.75 7.72
N VAL A 16 -16.28 -16.70 8.12
CA VAL A 16 -16.63 -17.77 9.05
C VAL A 16 -17.10 -17.18 10.40
N GLY A 17 -16.36 -16.21 10.94
CA GLY A 17 -16.74 -15.48 12.14
C GLY A 17 -18.10 -14.79 12.04
N TYR A 18 -18.40 -14.18 10.89
CA TYR A 18 -19.71 -13.57 10.61
C TYR A 18 -20.86 -14.58 10.71
N PHE A 19 -20.74 -15.71 10.01
CA PHE A 19 -21.78 -16.73 10.01
C PHE A 19 -21.96 -17.36 11.38
N MET A 20 -20.87 -17.62 12.11
CA MET A 20 -20.93 -18.15 13.48
C MET A 20 -21.60 -17.19 14.46
N GLY A 21 -21.27 -15.89 14.42
CA GLY A 21 -21.90 -14.89 15.27
C GLY A 21 -23.40 -14.70 14.96
N ARG A 22 -23.75 -14.70 13.66
CA ARG A 22 -25.14 -14.58 13.21
C ARG A 22 -25.97 -15.82 13.56
N ALA A 23 -25.43 -17.02 13.39
CA ALA A 23 -26.11 -18.27 13.70
C ALA A 23 -26.42 -18.39 15.19
N ASN A 24 -25.44 -18.09 16.05
CA ASN A 24 -25.62 -18.10 17.50
C ASN A 24 -26.73 -17.13 17.95
N ALA A 25 -26.69 -15.88 17.50
CA ALA A 25 -27.73 -14.90 17.83
C ALA A 25 -29.10 -15.27 17.22
N GLY A 26 -29.11 -15.88 16.03
CA GLY A 26 -30.34 -16.39 15.41
C GLY A 26 -30.99 -17.52 16.21
N ALA A 27 -30.19 -18.43 16.78
CA ALA A 27 -30.66 -19.51 17.64
C ALA A 27 -31.25 -18.98 18.96
N LEU A 28 -30.57 -18.02 19.60
CA LEU A 28 -31.05 -17.38 20.83
C LEU A 28 -32.38 -16.64 20.60
N LYS A 29 -32.53 -15.94 19.47
CA LYS A 29 -33.79 -15.29 19.08
C LYS A 29 -34.93 -16.29 18.86
N LYS A 30 -34.64 -17.43 18.19
CA LYS A 30 -35.62 -18.51 17.98
C LYS A 30 -36.06 -19.17 19.30
N ALA A 31 -35.19 -19.18 20.30
CA ALA A 31 -35.49 -19.67 21.65
C ALA A 31 -36.35 -18.69 22.48
N GLY A 32 -36.83 -17.58 21.91
CA GLY A 32 -37.72 -16.64 22.58
C GLY A 32 -37.01 -15.63 23.49
N MET A 33 -35.67 -15.61 23.53
CA MET A 33 -34.94 -14.60 24.27
C MET A 33 -35.06 -13.24 23.58
N GLY A 34 -35.46 -12.22 24.33
CA GLY A 34 -35.37 -10.83 23.91
C GLY A 34 -33.91 -10.47 23.64
N MET A 35 -33.63 -9.90 22.47
CA MET A 35 -32.29 -9.42 22.12
C MET A 35 -32.35 -7.94 21.76
N HIS A 36 -31.36 -7.19 22.22
CA HIS A 36 -31.28 -5.76 21.93
C HIS A 36 -30.90 -5.47 20.46
N SER A 37 -30.13 -6.35 19.83
CA SER A 37 -29.61 -6.16 18.46
C SER A 37 -30.07 -7.27 17.52
N ILE A 38 -30.22 -6.96 16.23
CA ILE A 38 -30.52 -7.99 15.22
C ILE A 38 -29.32 -8.96 15.06
N PRO A 39 -29.56 -10.25 14.74
CA PRO A 39 -28.51 -11.26 14.60
C PRO A 39 -27.35 -10.87 13.68
N ALA A 40 -27.60 -10.06 12.65
CA ALA A 40 -26.56 -9.60 11.72
C ALA A 40 -25.46 -8.78 12.43
N TYR A 41 -25.80 -7.90 13.39
CA TYR A 41 -24.80 -7.10 14.11
C TYR A 41 -23.89 -7.95 15.00
N HIS A 42 -24.40 -9.05 15.57
CA HIS A 42 -23.56 -10.00 16.29
C HIS A 42 -22.58 -10.72 15.35
N GLY A 43 -23.01 -11.04 14.13
CA GLY A 43 -22.12 -11.52 13.07
C GLY A 43 -21.04 -10.50 12.72
N TYR A 44 -21.41 -9.25 12.44
CA TYR A 44 -20.44 -8.19 12.12
C TYR A 44 -19.44 -7.96 13.25
N PHE A 45 -19.88 -7.95 14.50
CA PHE A 45 -19.00 -7.78 15.66
C PHE A 45 -17.94 -8.89 15.74
N VAL A 46 -18.33 -10.16 15.57
CA VAL A 46 -17.38 -11.30 15.58
C VAL A 46 -16.44 -11.22 14.38
N ALA A 47 -16.97 -10.92 13.20
CA ALA A 47 -16.17 -10.78 11.98
C ALA A 47 -15.11 -9.68 12.11
N LEU A 48 -15.47 -8.51 12.64
CA LEU A 48 -14.55 -7.39 12.85
C LEU A 48 -13.53 -7.70 13.95
N SER A 49 -13.95 -8.32 15.05
CA SER A 49 -13.03 -8.67 16.16
C SER A 49 -12.01 -9.74 15.77
N CYS A 50 -12.36 -10.64 14.85
CA CYS A 50 -11.47 -11.64 14.27
C CYS A 50 -10.60 -11.04 13.16
N GLY A 51 -11.22 -10.33 12.22
CA GLY A 51 -10.60 -9.84 11.01
C GLY A 51 -9.65 -8.68 11.22
N ILE A 52 -10.00 -7.68 12.02
CA ILE A 52 -9.17 -6.47 12.21
C ILE A 52 -7.79 -6.82 12.79
N PRO A 53 -7.67 -7.57 13.91
CA PRO A 53 -6.35 -7.88 14.47
C PRO A 53 -5.48 -8.70 13.52
N ALA A 54 -6.06 -9.72 12.87
CA ALA A 54 -5.34 -10.55 11.91
C ALA A 54 -4.91 -9.75 10.67
N PHE A 55 -5.78 -8.87 10.17
CA PHE A 55 -5.49 -7.99 9.04
C PHE A 55 -4.36 -7.01 9.36
N LEU A 56 -4.42 -6.33 10.51
CA LEU A 56 -3.38 -5.40 10.95
C LEU A 56 -2.03 -6.10 11.13
N LEU A 57 -2.03 -7.29 11.73
CA LEU A 57 -0.83 -8.10 11.91
C LEU A 57 -0.19 -8.47 10.56
N VAL A 58 -1.00 -8.90 9.59
CA VAL A 58 -0.53 -9.20 8.23
C VAL A 58 -0.03 -7.93 7.51
N LEU A 59 -0.70 -6.79 7.65
CA LEU A 59 -0.24 -5.53 7.05
C LEU A 59 1.10 -5.08 7.61
N ILE A 60 1.27 -5.12 8.94
CA ILE A 60 2.54 -4.80 9.59
C ILE A 60 3.63 -5.73 9.08
N TRP A 61 3.35 -7.04 9.02
CA TRP A 61 4.31 -8.01 8.50
C TRP A 61 4.70 -7.72 7.05
N ILE A 62 3.74 -7.47 6.15
CA ILE A 62 4.03 -7.14 4.74
C ILE A 62 4.93 -5.90 4.64
N ALA A 63 4.71 -4.89 5.47
CA ALA A 63 5.54 -3.68 5.49
C ALA A 63 6.95 -3.94 6.04
N THR A 64 7.12 -4.88 6.97
CA THR A 64 8.40 -5.12 7.68
C THR A 64 9.18 -6.35 7.20
N GLU A 65 8.57 -7.31 6.49
CA GLU A 65 9.16 -8.60 6.11
C GLU A 65 10.50 -8.41 5.42
N GLY A 66 10.54 -7.57 4.38
CA GLY A 66 11.76 -7.31 3.63
C GLY A 66 12.88 -6.78 4.53
N ALA A 67 12.59 -5.77 5.35
CA ALA A 67 13.59 -5.18 6.25
C ALA A 67 14.09 -6.18 7.31
N VAL A 68 13.23 -7.03 7.84
CA VAL A 68 13.59 -8.04 8.85
C VAL A 68 14.45 -9.14 8.23
N VAL A 69 14.01 -9.72 7.12
CA VAL A 69 14.73 -10.80 6.43
C VAL A 69 16.09 -10.30 5.92
N ASP A 70 16.13 -9.10 5.33
CA ASP A 70 17.37 -8.50 4.83
C ASP A 70 18.39 -8.31 5.95
N ARG A 71 17.98 -7.77 7.12
CA ARG A 71 18.87 -7.60 8.28
C ARG A 71 19.40 -8.91 8.81
N LEU A 72 18.56 -9.96 8.87
CA LEU A 72 18.98 -11.28 9.35
C LEU A 72 19.96 -11.96 8.39
N VAL A 73 19.78 -11.78 7.08
CA VAL A 73 20.71 -12.32 6.07
C VAL A 73 22.03 -11.56 6.09
N LEU A 74 22.00 -10.23 6.14
CA LEU A 74 23.23 -9.42 6.23
C LEU A 74 24.03 -9.74 7.50
N ALA A 75 23.36 -9.98 8.62
CA ALA A 75 24.01 -10.38 9.88
C ALA A 75 24.64 -11.79 9.81
N SER A 76 24.24 -12.62 8.83
CA SER A 76 24.82 -13.95 8.62
C SER A 76 25.97 -13.98 7.61
N LEU A 77 26.26 -12.85 6.95
CA LEU A 77 27.37 -12.78 6.00
C LEU A 77 28.72 -12.78 6.72
N PRO A 78 29.74 -13.47 6.17
CA PRO A 78 31.09 -13.43 6.70
C PRO A 78 31.68 -12.01 6.74
N SER A 79 32.56 -11.75 7.72
CA SER A 79 33.21 -10.44 7.90
C SER A 79 34.03 -9.99 6.68
N TYR A 80 34.64 -10.93 5.94
CA TYR A 80 35.41 -10.60 4.73
C TYR A 80 34.57 -10.02 3.58
N ILE A 81 33.25 -10.22 3.59
CA ILE A 81 32.30 -9.62 2.63
C ILE A 81 31.76 -8.29 3.16
N THR A 82 31.81 -8.05 4.47
CA THR A 82 31.16 -6.88 5.10
C THR A 82 32.16 -5.80 5.53
N ASP A 83 33.43 -6.15 5.74
CA ASP A 83 34.49 -5.24 6.14
C ASP A 83 34.92 -4.32 4.98
N GLY A 84 34.82 -3.00 5.20
CA GLY A 84 35.28 -1.98 4.24
C GLY A 84 34.35 -1.69 3.06
N ILE A 85 33.10 -2.17 3.07
CA ILE A 85 32.16 -2.00 1.97
C ILE A 85 31.27 -0.76 2.15
N GLU A 86 31.32 0.16 1.18
CA GLU A 86 30.38 1.28 1.06
C GLU A 86 28.92 0.82 0.86
N GLY A 87 27.95 1.57 1.38
CA GLY A 87 26.53 1.20 1.35
C GLY A 87 25.94 0.89 -0.03
N SER A 88 26.52 1.45 -1.10
CA SER A 88 26.14 1.17 -2.50
C SER A 88 26.44 -0.28 -2.91
N ARG A 89 27.62 -0.80 -2.57
CA ARG A 89 28.04 -2.17 -2.89
C ARG A 89 27.30 -3.21 -2.03
N MET A 90 26.92 -2.86 -0.80
CA MET A 90 26.06 -3.71 0.03
C MET A 90 24.68 -3.93 -0.62
N SER A 91 24.11 -2.88 -1.22
CA SER A 91 22.82 -2.99 -1.92
C SER A 91 22.89 -3.88 -3.17
N LEU A 92 24.05 -3.90 -3.85
CA LEU A 92 24.31 -4.78 -4.99
C LEU A 92 24.41 -6.24 -4.55
N ILE A 93 25.16 -6.53 -3.49
CA ILE A 93 25.29 -7.90 -2.93
C ILE A 93 23.91 -8.43 -2.50
N LEU A 94 23.12 -7.60 -1.82
CA LEU A 94 21.77 -7.97 -1.40
C LEU A 94 20.84 -8.22 -2.60
N SER A 95 20.99 -7.43 -3.67
CA SER A 95 20.24 -7.63 -4.93
C SER A 95 20.66 -8.93 -5.63
N GLU A 96 21.95 -9.27 -5.60
CA GLU A 96 22.49 -10.52 -6.12
C GLU A 96 21.97 -11.74 -5.33
N ILE A 97 22.03 -11.70 -3.99
CA ILE A 97 21.44 -12.71 -3.11
C ILE A 97 19.96 -12.94 -3.44
N LYS A 98 19.18 -11.86 -3.57
CA LYS A 98 17.74 -11.94 -3.92
C LYS A 98 17.52 -12.49 -5.33
N SER A 99 18.39 -12.16 -6.28
CA SER A 99 18.35 -12.69 -7.64
C SER A 99 18.57 -14.21 -7.65
N ILE A 100 19.64 -14.66 -6.99
CA ILE A 100 19.99 -16.07 -6.86
C ILE A 100 18.90 -16.84 -6.12
N ALA A 101 18.39 -16.28 -5.02
CA ALA A 101 17.27 -16.86 -4.26
C ALA A 101 15.99 -17.00 -5.11
N GLY A 102 15.81 -16.09 -6.09
CA GLY A 102 14.74 -16.15 -7.09
C GLY A 102 15.02 -17.07 -8.29
N GLY A 103 16.12 -17.84 -8.28
CA GLY A 103 16.50 -18.77 -9.34
C GLY A 103 17.22 -18.12 -10.53
N ARG A 104 17.69 -16.88 -10.39
CA ARG A 104 18.41 -16.14 -11.45
C ARG A 104 19.87 -15.99 -11.06
N ILE A 105 20.70 -16.88 -11.60
CA ILE A 105 22.15 -16.90 -11.36
C ILE A 105 22.84 -16.21 -12.53
N PHE A 106 23.68 -15.21 -12.23
CA PHE A 106 24.54 -14.56 -13.21
C PHE A 106 25.99 -14.94 -12.92
N GLY A 107 26.69 -15.51 -13.91
CA GLY A 107 28.10 -15.91 -13.76
C GLY A 107 28.32 -17.05 -12.77
N THR A 108 29.49 -17.07 -12.14
CA THR A 108 29.88 -18.02 -11.08
C THR A 108 29.83 -17.34 -9.72
N PRO A 109 28.71 -17.44 -8.98
CA PRO A 109 28.58 -16.77 -7.69
C PRO A 109 29.54 -17.36 -6.65
N ASP A 110 30.01 -16.49 -5.75
CA ASP A 110 30.79 -16.88 -4.59
C ASP A 110 30.00 -17.91 -3.75
N PRO A 111 30.60 -19.01 -3.29
CA PRO A 111 29.96 -19.98 -2.41
C PRO A 111 29.23 -19.36 -1.21
N ALA A 112 29.76 -18.27 -0.63
CA ALA A 112 29.12 -17.59 0.49
C ALA A 112 27.83 -16.83 0.08
N ILE A 113 27.75 -16.33 -1.16
CA ILE A 113 26.55 -15.68 -1.69
C ILE A 113 25.46 -16.73 -2.00
N LEU A 114 25.86 -17.91 -2.49
CA LEU A 114 24.96 -19.05 -2.67
C LEU A 114 24.36 -19.50 -1.33
N GLU A 115 25.19 -19.68 -0.31
CA GLU A 115 24.72 -20.04 1.04
C GLU A 115 23.78 -18.97 1.61
N ALA A 116 24.11 -17.69 1.41
CA ALA A 116 23.25 -16.59 1.84
C ALA A 116 21.89 -16.57 1.11
N ALA A 117 21.85 -16.96 -0.17
CA ALA A 117 20.62 -17.07 -0.94
C ALA A 117 19.72 -18.23 -0.45
N ASP A 118 20.31 -19.38 -0.14
CA ASP A 118 19.59 -20.50 0.48
C ASP A 118 19.06 -20.12 1.86
N ARG A 119 19.88 -19.43 2.65
CA ARG A 119 19.47 -18.90 3.96
C ARG A 119 18.32 -17.89 3.83
N TYR A 120 18.37 -17.00 2.84
CA TYR A 120 17.29 -16.06 2.55
C TYR A 120 15.97 -16.80 2.24
N ASN A 121 16.02 -17.85 1.41
CA ASN A 121 14.86 -18.67 1.10
C ASN A 121 14.32 -19.41 2.33
N ALA A 122 15.18 -19.98 3.17
CA ALA A 122 14.79 -20.65 4.40
C ALA A 122 14.16 -19.68 5.42
N LEU A 123 14.75 -18.49 5.60
CA LEU A 123 14.19 -17.43 6.45
C LEU A 123 12.84 -16.97 5.95
N ARG A 124 12.70 -16.71 4.65
CA ARG A 124 11.43 -16.30 4.06
C ARG A 124 10.37 -17.41 4.17
N GLY A 125 10.76 -18.67 4.00
CA GLY A 125 9.90 -19.84 4.20
C GLY A 125 9.37 -19.94 5.62
N THR A 126 10.28 -19.95 6.61
CA THR A 126 9.90 -20.02 8.04
C THR A 126 9.07 -18.82 8.48
N ALA A 127 9.44 -17.62 8.05
CA ALA A 127 8.70 -16.41 8.36
C ALA A 127 7.29 -16.41 7.74
N SER A 128 7.15 -16.96 6.52
CA SER A 128 5.84 -17.12 5.88
C SER A 128 4.92 -18.10 6.60
N LEU A 129 5.46 -19.15 7.25
CA LEU A 129 4.67 -20.05 8.08
C LEU A 129 4.34 -19.40 9.44
N ALA A 130 5.31 -18.71 10.05
CA ALA A 130 5.14 -18.02 11.32
C ALA A 130 4.00 -16.99 11.23
N ILE A 131 3.96 -16.18 10.17
CA ILE A 131 2.90 -15.16 10.01
C ILE A 131 1.52 -15.80 9.85
N VAL A 132 1.40 -16.95 9.19
CA VAL A 132 0.13 -17.68 9.06
C VAL A 132 -0.35 -18.15 10.43
N VAL A 133 0.54 -18.74 11.22
CA VAL A 133 0.22 -19.20 12.58
C VAL A 133 -0.17 -18.02 13.46
N CYS A 134 0.57 -16.91 13.41
CA CYS A 134 0.25 -15.69 14.16
C CYS A 134 -1.10 -15.08 13.73
N ALA A 135 -1.37 -15.02 12.42
CA ALA A 135 -2.64 -14.50 11.90
C ALA A 135 -3.82 -15.39 12.31
N LEU A 136 -3.67 -16.72 12.26
CA LEU A 136 -4.68 -17.68 12.73
C LEU A 136 -4.91 -17.55 14.23
N ALA A 137 -3.84 -17.46 15.02
CA ALA A 137 -3.94 -17.28 16.47
C ALA A 137 -4.65 -15.96 16.83
N ALA A 138 -4.32 -14.87 16.14
CA ALA A 138 -4.99 -13.58 16.33
C ALA A 138 -6.48 -13.63 15.94
N ALA A 139 -6.81 -14.29 14.83
CA ALA A 139 -8.18 -14.49 14.37
C ALA A 139 -9.01 -15.34 15.37
N ILE A 140 -8.46 -16.47 15.82
CA ILE A 140 -9.09 -17.34 16.81
C ILE A 140 -9.26 -16.62 18.15
N GLY A 141 -8.23 -15.89 18.60
CA GLY A 141 -8.28 -15.08 19.82
C GLY A 141 -9.36 -13.99 19.74
N GLY A 142 -9.43 -13.28 18.61
CA GLY A 142 -10.47 -12.28 18.36
C GLY A 142 -11.88 -12.87 18.32
N MET A 143 -12.03 -14.06 17.72
CA MET A 143 -13.30 -14.78 17.71
C MET A 143 -13.72 -15.27 19.10
N ALA A 144 -12.79 -15.82 19.88
CA ALA A 144 -13.04 -16.28 21.25
C ALA A 144 -13.42 -15.10 22.15
N PHE A 145 -12.68 -13.99 22.06
CA PHE A 145 -12.98 -12.75 22.78
C PHE A 145 -14.38 -12.21 22.44
N ALA A 146 -14.73 -12.15 21.14
CA ALA A 146 -16.04 -11.69 20.72
C ALA A 146 -17.15 -12.61 21.23
N ARG A 147 -16.96 -13.94 21.14
CA ARG A 147 -17.92 -14.93 21.65
C ARG A 147 -18.13 -14.82 23.15
N ALA A 148 -17.07 -14.61 23.94
CA ALA A 148 -17.18 -14.43 25.38
C ALA A 148 -18.00 -13.18 25.78
N ARG A 149 -18.10 -12.18 24.89
CA ARG A 149 -18.88 -10.94 25.13
C ARG A 149 -20.29 -10.96 24.55
N LEU A 150 -20.66 -11.98 23.79
CA LEU A 150 -21.99 -12.10 23.18
C LEU A 150 -23.00 -12.62 24.20
N THR A 151 -23.59 -11.72 24.98
CA THR A 151 -24.80 -11.97 25.78
C THR A 151 -26.06 -11.44 25.06
N PRO A 152 -27.27 -11.92 25.39
CA PRO A 152 -28.51 -11.43 24.78
C PRO A 152 -28.73 -9.91 24.91
N ASP A 153 -28.25 -9.33 26.01
CA ASP A 153 -28.33 -7.89 26.30
C ASP A 153 -27.20 -7.07 25.64
N PHE A 154 -26.25 -7.73 24.95
CA PHE A 154 -25.11 -7.05 24.36
C PHE A 154 -25.53 -6.15 23.19
N ARG A 155 -25.13 -4.87 23.26
CA ARG A 155 -25.39 -3.85 22.25
C ARG A 155 -24.40 -3.94 21.08
N ALA A 156 -24.49 -5.02 20.30
CA ALA A 156 -23.59 -5.27 19.17
C ALA A 156 -23.56 -4.15 18.13
N ARG A 157 -24.70 -3.49 17.89
CA ARG A 157 -24.77 -2.35 16.97
C ARG A 157 -23.84 -1.21 17.39
N ASN A 158 -23.90 -0.77 18.64
CA ASN A 158 -23.07 0.34 19.14
C ASN A 158 -21.57 0.02 19.02
N SER A 159 -21.17 -1.22 19.28
CA SER A 159 -19.77 -1.65 19.13
C SER A 159 -19.31 -1.61 17.67
N VAL A 160 -20.13 -2.12 16.74
CA VAL A 160 -19.83 -2.09 15.30
C VAL A 160 -19.78 -0.66 14.77
N ASP A 161 -20.78 0.17 15.12
CA ASP A 161 -20.84 1.57 14.74
C ASP A 161 -19.63 2.35 15.29
N GLY A 162 -19.19 2.02 16.51
CA GLY A 162 -17.97 2.58 17.11
C GLY A 162 -16.70 2.22 16.34
N ILE A 163 -16.55 0.96 15.93
CA ILE A 163 -15.41 0.50 15.12
C ILE A 163 -15.41 1.21 13.76
N LEU A 164 -16.54 1.25 13.06
CA LEU A 164 -16.66 1.90 11.75
C LEU A 164 -16.40 3.40 11.85
N ARG A 165 -16.93 4.07 12.88
CA ARG A 165 -16.70 5.49 13.12
C ARG A 165 -15.20 5.78 13.31
N TRP A 166 -14.49 5.00 14.12
CA TRP A 166 -13.05 5.16 14.30
C TRP A 166 -12.27 4.89 13.01
N ALA A 167 -12.65 3.86 12.23
CA ALA A 167 -12.04 3.58 10.94
C ALA A 167 -12.19 4.75 9.97
N LEU A 168 -13.38 5.34 9.88
CA LEU A 168 -13.64 6.51 9.04
C LEU A 168 -12.87 7.76 9.53
N ILE A 169 -12.77 7.97 10.85
CA ILE A 169 -11.97 9.07 11.42
C ILE A 169 -10.49 8.91 11.05
N VAL A 170 -9.91 7.73 11.26
CA VAL A 170 -8.49 7.47 10.91
C VAL A 170 -8.26 7.65 9.41
N CYS A 171 -9.15 7.12 8.57
CA CYS A 171 -9.06 7.27 7.12
C CYS A 171 -9.13 8.75 6.70
N SER A 172 -10.06 9.53 7.25
CA SER A 172 -10.21 10.95 6.97
C SER A 172 -8.99 11.77 7.43
N VAL A 173 -8.47 11.49 8.62
CA VAL A 173 -7.25 12.14 9.12
C VAL A 173 -6.05 11.83 8.22
N LEU A 174 -5.85 10.57 7.85
CA LEU A 174 -4.77 10.18 6.93
C LEU A 174 -4.90 10.85 5.56
N ALA A 175 -6.12 10.94 5.02
CA ALA A 175 -6.37 11.64 3.76
C ALA A 175 -5.97 13.13 3.84
N ILE A 176 -6.41 13.83 4.88
CA ILE A 176 -6.07 15.26 5.09
C ILE A 176 -4.57 15.44 5.26
N LEU A 177 -3.91 14.61 6.08
CA LEU A 177 -2.46 14.67 6.28
C LEU A 177 -1.68 14.39 4.98
N THR A 178 -2.14 13.46 4.16
CA THR A 178 -1.52 13.15 2.87
C THR A 178 -1.68 14.31 1.90
N THR A 179 -2.87 14.90 1.79
CA THR A 179 -3.10 16.09 0.96
C THR A 179 -2.24 17.26 1.41
N LEU A 180 -2.15 17.51 2.73
CA LEU A 180 -1.28 18.54 3.28
C LEU A 180 0.19 18.26 2.97
N GLY A 181 0.63 17.01 3.10
CA GLY A 181 2.00 16.59 2.79
C GLY A 181 2.35 16.79 1.32
N ILE A 182 1.43 16.45 0.41
CA ILE A 182 1.60 16.70 -1.04
C ILE A 182 1.70 18.20 -1.31
N ILE A 183 0.79 19.01 -0.75
CA ILE A 183 0.81 20.47 -0.95
C ILE A 183 2.13 21.05 -0.42
N LEU A 184 2.54 20.68 0.79
CA LEU A 184 3.77 21.19 1.40
C LEU A 184 5.01 20.77 0.58
N SER A 185 5.07 19.52 0.14
CA SER A 185 6.14 19.02 -0.73
C SER A 185 6.21 19.81 -2.03
N LEU A 186 5.08 19.98 -2.72
CA LEU A 186 5.02 20.75 -3.96
C LEU A 186 5.39 22.22 -3.75
N VAL A 187 4.98 22.85 -2.65
CA VAL A 187 5.32 24.24 -2.34
C VAL A 187 6.82 24.40 -2.09
N ILE A 188 7.43 23.53 -1.28
CA ILE A 188 8.88 23.59 -0.98
C ILE A 188 9.70 23.39 -2.25
N GLU A 189 9.39 22.36 -3.04
CA GLU A 189 10.10 22.10 -4.31
C GLU A 189 9.89 23.22 -5.32
N SER A 190 8.67 23.78 -5.40
CA SER A 190 8.39 24.93 -6.29
C SER A 190 9.17 26.17 -5.86
N LEU A 191 9.28 26.46 -4.56
CA LEU A 191 10.08 27.58 -4.06
C LEU A 191 11.57 27.39 -4.38
N ALA A 192 12.11 26.18 -4.22
CA ALA A 192 13.49 25.85 -4.60
C ALA A 192 13.73 26.03 -6.11
N PHE A 193 12.75 25.66 -6.94
CA PHE A 193 12.77 25.90 -8.38
C PHE A 193 12.75 27.40 -8.72
N PHE A 194 11.85 28.18 -8.12
CA PHE A 194 11.72 29.61 -8.42
C PHE A 194 12.88 30.47 -7.88
N ASN A 195 13.68 29.95 -6.95
CA ASN A 195 14.96 30.55 -6.59
C ASN A 195 15.99 30.47 -7.73
N ARG A 196 15.85 29.52 -8.67
CA ARG A 196 16.74 29.35 -9.83
C ARG A 196 16.15 29.94 -11.11
N VAL A 197 14.83 29.89 -11.26
CA VAL A 197 14.12 30.40 -12.43
C VAL A 197 13.15 31.50 -11.98
N PRO A 198 13.34 32.77 -12.39
CA PRO A 198 12.41 33.83 -12.03
C PRO A 198 10.96 33.52 -12.45
N VAL A 199 9.99 33.79 -11.57
CA VAL A 199 8.57 33.50 -11.83
C VAL A 199 8.07 34.15 -13.12
N LEU A 200 8.52 35.37 -13.42
CA LEU A 200 8.12 36.08 -14.64
C LEU A 200 8.68 35.45 -15.92
N SER A 201 9.93 34.97 -15.90
CA SER A 201 10.50 34.27 -17.07
C SER A 201 9.89 32.89 -17.25
N PHE A 202 9.45 32.25 -16.16
CA PHE A 202 8.65 31.02 -16.23
C PHE A 202 7.26 31.29 -16.83
N LEU A 203 6.49 32.24 -16.30
CA LEU A 203 5.12 32.48 -16.72
C LEU A 203 5.01 33.01 -18.16
N PHE A 204 5.93 33.88 -18.59
CA PHE A 204 5.91 34.52 -19.91
C PHE A 204 6.98 33.98 -20.87
N GLY A 205 7.74 32.96 -20.48
CA GLY A 205 8.74 32.34 -21.34
C GLY A 205 8.08 31.68 -22.55
N MET A 206 8.66 31.92 -23.73
CA MET A 206 8.16 31.41 -25.02
C MET A 206 8.85 30.12 -25.47
N GLU A 207 9.86 29.66 -24.73
CA GLU A 207 10.61 28.45 -25.04
C GLU A 207 10.40 27.38 -23.95
N TRP A 208 10.21 26.14 -24.38
CA TRP A 208 10.17 24.98 -23.50
C TRP A 208 11.27 23.99 -23.93
N SER A 209 12.44 24.11 -23.30
CA SER A 209 13.62 23.27 -23.56
C SER A 209 14.29 22.74 -22.27
N PRO A 210 13.60 21.94 -21.42
CA PRO A 210 14.16 21.46 -20.15
C PRO A 210 15.48 20.69 -20.27
N GLN A 211 15.73 20.06 -21.43
CA GLN A 211 16.89 19.21 -21.69
C GLN A 211 18.20 19.99 -21.82
N THR A 212 18.16 21.24 -22.30
CA THR A 212 19.35 22.10 -22.40
C THR A 212 19.76 22.63 -21.03
N ALA A 213 18.78 22.85 -20.13
CA ALA A 213 19.01 23.33 -18.77
C ALA A 213 19.65 22.30 -17.81
N MET A 214 19.65 21.01 -18.16
CA MET A 214 20.20 19.93 -17.31
C MET A 214 21.66 19.54 -17.63
N ARG A 215 22.28 20.11 -18.67
CA ARG A 215 23.67 19.81 -19.05
C ARG A 215 24.65 20.77 -18.38
N ALA A 216 25.60 20.23 -17.62
CA ALA A 216 26.56 20.99 -16.81
C ALA A 216 27.49 21.95 -17.60
N ASP A 217 27.69 21.68 -18.90
CA ASP A 217 28.61 22.46 -19.75
C ASP A 217 27.96 23.69 -20.41
N GLN A 218 26.65 23.91 -20.21
CA GLN A 218 25.92 25.02 -20.82
C GLN A 218 25.45 26.02 -19.75
N VAL A 219 26.18 27.13 -19.64
CA VAL A 219 25.87 28.28 -18.76
C VAL A 219 24.64 29.08 -19.25
N ALA A 220 24.10 28.76 -20.44
CA ALA A 220 22.92 29.40 -21.00
C ALA A 220 21.66 28.54 -20.75
N ALA A 221 21.11 28.62 -19.55
CA ALA A 221 19.79 28.04 -19.22
C ALA A 221 18.86 29.05 -18.54
N GLU A 222 19.12 30.34 -18.69
CA GLU A 222 18.15 31.37 -18.32
C GLU A 222 17.02 31.37 -19.37
N GLY A 223 15.80 30.97 -18.97
CA GLY A 223 14.60 31.09 -19.81
C GLY A 223 14.12 29.82 -20.54
N ALA A 224 14.75 28.66 -20.35
CA ALA A 224 14.35 27.40 -20.99
C ALA A 224 13.04 26.76 -20.44
N PHE A 225 12.47 27.31 -19.37
CA PHE A 225 11.29 26.78 -18.68
C PHE A 225 10.06 27.70 -18.85
N GLY A 226 9.69 28.03 -20.09
CA GLY A 226 8.51 28.84 -20.38
C GLY A 226 7.19 28.06 -20.27
N ALA A 227 6.22 28.59 -19.54
CA ALA A 227 4.92 27.97 -19.35
C ALA A 227 3.96 28.20 -20.54
N VAL A 228 4.16 29.28 -21.31
CA VAL A 228 3.27 29.67 -22.42
C VAL A 228 3.11 28.55 -23.46
N PRO A 229 4.18 27.92 -23.97
CA PRO A 229 4.05 26.83 -24.95
C PRO A 229 3.30 25.62 -24.39
N VAL A 230 3.44 25.31 -23.10
CA VAL A 230 2.78 24.17 -22.45
C VAL A 230 1.28 24.42 -22.32
N PHE A 231 0.88 25.60 -21.86
CA PHE A 231 -0.53 25.99 -21.80
C PHE A 231 -1.14 26.06 -23.20
N TRP A 232 -0.44 26.66 -24.16
CA TRP A 232 -0.91 26.74 -25.54
C TRP A 232 -1.06 25.36 -26.17
N GLY A 233 -0.10 24.47 -26.00
CA GLY A 233 -0.18 23.08 -26.46
C GLY A 233 -1.38 22.34 -25.87
N THR A 234 -1.65 22.53 -24.58
CA THR A 234 -2.82 21.92 -23.91
C THR A 234 -4.12 22.45 -24.50
N ILE A 235 -4.28 23.77 -24.58
CA ILE A 235 -5.48 24.40 -25.15
C ILE A 235 -5.67 23.97 -26.61
N PHE A 236 -4.61 23.97 -27.40
CA PHE A 236 -4.64 23.62 -28.82
C PHE A 236 -5.06 22.17 -29.05
N ILE A 237 -4.46 21.21 -28.33
CA ILE A 237 -4.81 19.79 -28.43
C ILE A 237 -6.24 19.57 -27.93
N SER A 238 -6.64 20.17 -26.80
CA SER A 238 -8.01 20.07 -26.30
C SER A 238 -9.04 20.65 -27.29
N ALA A 239 -8.72 21.78 -27.94
CA ALA A 239 -9.60 22.39 -28.94
C ALA A 239 -9.78 21.47 -30.16
N ILE A 240 -8.70 20.93 -30.72
CA ILE A 240 -8.77 19.97 -31.84
C ILE A 240 -9.55 18.72 -31.41
N ALA A 241 -9.26 18.18 -30.22
CA ALA A 241 -9.95 17.01 -29.69
C ALA A 241 -11.46 17.26 -29.56
N MET A 242 -11.89 18.41 -29.04
CA MET A 242 -13.32 18.77 -28.99
C MET A 242 -13.92 18.94 -30.39
N PHE A 243 -13.19 19.57 -31.31
CA PHE A 243 -13.66 19.80 -32.67
C PHE A 243 -13.87 18.50 -33.46
N VAL A 244 -13.14 17.44 -33.12
CA VAL A 244 -13.31 16.11 -33.74
C VAL A 244 -14.28 15.24 -32.93
N ALA A 245 -14.14 15.18 -31.61
CA ALA A 245 -14.92 14.30 -30.76
C ALA A 245 -16.40 14.72 -30.65
N LEU A 246 -16.69 16.03 -30.61
CA LEU A 246 -18.07 16.51 -30.50
C LEU A 246 -18.90 16.18 -31.74
N PRO A 247 -18.48 16.49 -32.98
CA PRO A 247 -19.28 16.15 -34.16
C PRO A 247 -19.40 14.64 -34.35
N VAL A 248 -18.31 13.89 -34.22
CA VAL A 248 -18.35 12.42 -34.38
C VAL A 248 -19.27 11.81 -33.33
N GLY A 249 -19.12 12.20 -32.06
CA GLY A 249 -19.98 11.71 -30.98
C GLY A 249 -21.45 12.05 -31.19
N LEU A 250 -21.75 13.28 -31.60
CA LEU A 250 -23.13 13.72 -31.85
C LEU A 250 -23.76 13.01 -33.06
N PHE A 251 -23.04 12.89 -34.17
CA PHE A 251 -23.56 12.21 -35.36
C PHE A 251 -23.73 10.70 -35.13
N SER A 252 -22.82 10.06 -34.40
CA SER A 252 -22.99 8.66 -33.99
C SER A 252 -24.22 8.48 -33.09
N ALA A 253 -24.47 9.40 -32.15
CA ALA A 253 -25.67 9.36 -31.31
C ALA A 253 -26.95 9.53 -32.13
N ILE A 254 -26.98 10.47 -33.09
CA ILE A 254 -28.14 10.68 -33.97
C ILE A 254 -28.39 9.44 -34.86
N TYR A 255 -27.34 8.78 -35.37
CA TYR A 255 -27.51 7.59 -36.23
C TYR A 255 -28.03 6.36 -35.48
N LEU A 256 -27.71 6.24 -34.19
CA LEU A 256 -28.10 5.09 -33.35
C LEU A 256 -29.49 5.24 -32.71
N VAL A 257 -30.12 6.42 -32.82
CA VAL A 257 -31.48 6.71 -32.35
C VAL A 257 -32.45 6.59 -33.52
#